data_AF-A0A2H0X6V0-F1
#
_entry.id   AF-A0A2H0X6V0-F1
#
_cell.length_a   1.000
_cell.length_b   1.000
_cell.length_c   1.000
_cell.angle_alpha   90.00
_cell.angle_beta   90.00
_cell.angle_gamma   90.00
#
_symmetry.space_group_name_H-M   'P 1'
#
loop_
_entity.id
_entity.type
_entity.pdbx_description
1 polymer ?
#
loop_
_entity_poly.entity_id
_entity_poly.type
_entity_poly.pdbx_seq_one_letter_code
_entity_poly.pdbx_strand_id
1 'polypeptide(L)'
;MDCFNCTLLSWSEIETLSRDLAQKIEEAGFSPDYIVALARGGVVPARLLCDRLYVKNYAALKIDHWGVTASPDGKASLSQELALDLSGKKVLVVDDITDTGQSMLLALDHVRDRGAEEVKTATLIHLKNSSFVPDFYAQESSWAWFVFPWNFMEDLVNLLGKITEQGKNYFSKEQLVNELRFRFGLRVDSLSVEQALAQIEKLHLWSAPSVSDQSTTPSKGILSFSSIISHEPLPKVPIAVLGGSGFYSLLQDTQELKIETPYGAPSDNLSLGKLGGKEVLFLNRHGRSHNLPPHLINYKANLFALKSLGVKMVLSVTACGSLQPNIKPGDLVVPDQLIDRTSGRESTFFSDPWVTHVSLADPYCPYLSKLLADTGKNIGLSIHERGTLVVISGPRFSTRAESQWYTSMGGQVINMTGFPEAVLARELEMCYSVVALVTDYDAGVANTPGLEPVSFEEVGKVFAANLEKARKLMLAVVEKVDVTRDCDCQHMLKDARLY
;
A
#
# COMPACT_ATOMS: atom_id res chain seq x y z
N MET A 1 -0.71 -15.49 -3.33
CA MET A 1 -0.99 -15.01 -1.96
C MET A 1 -2.09 -13.98 -2.07
N ASP A 2 -3.19 -14.15 -1.34
CA ASP A 2 -4.31 -13.21 -1.36
C ASP A 2 -3.90 -11.92 -0.67
N CYS A 3 -3.80 -10.83 -1.42
CA CYS A 3 -3.63 -9.48 -0.90
C CYS A 3 -4.85 -8.66 -1.32
N PHE A 4 -5.52 -8.01 -0.38
CA PHE A 4 -6.69 -7.16 -0.64
C PHE A 4 -6.88 -6.17 0.50
N ASN A 5 -7.50 -5.03 0.24
CA ASN A 5 -7.67 -4.01 1.26
C ASN A 5 -8.79 -4.37 2.26
N CYS A 6 -8.51 -4.28 3.55
CA CYS A 6 -9.48 -4.33 4.63
C CYS A 6 -9.76 -2.92 5.16
N THR A 7 -10.97 -2.69 5.64
CA THR A 7 -11.36 -1.46 6.33
C THR A 7 -11.96 -1.82 7.67
N LEU A 8 -11.28 -1.43 8.75
CA LEU A 8 -11.77 -1.64 10.12
C LEU A 8 -12.68 -0.47 10.51
N LEU A 9 -13.92 -0.77 10.85
CA LEU A 9 -14.90 0.23 11.28
C LEU A 9 -14.97 0.31 12.81
N SER A 10 -14.96 1.53 13.33
CA SER A 10 -15.14 1.83 14.75
C SER A 10 -16.61 2.01 15.12
N TRP A 11 -16.94 1.83 16.40
CA TRP A 11 -18.29 2.13 16.92
C TRP A 11 -18.74 3.57 16.67
N SER A 12 -17.81 4.54 16.63
CA SER A 12 -18.11 5.93 16.33
C SER A 12 -18.52 6.12 14.87
N GLU A 13 -17.86 5.41 13.94
CA GLU A 13 -18.26 5.40 12.53
C GLU A 13 -19.61 4.73 12.35
N ILE A 14 -19.89 3.63 13.06
CA ILE A 14 -21.21 2.99 13.04
C ILE A 14 -22.31 3.95 13.52
N GLU A 15 -22.07 4.71 14.59
CA GLU A 15 -23.02 5.72 15.07
C GLU A 15 -23.32 6.76 14.00
N THR A 16 -22.27 7.26 13.33
CA THR A 16 -22.39 8.26 12.27
C THR A 16 -23.14 7.71 11.06
N LEU A 17 -22.76 6.53 10.55
CA LEU A 17 -23.44 5.88 9.44
C LEU A 17 -24.92 5.62 9.77
N SER A 18 -25.22 5.21 11.00
CA SER A 18 -26.61 4.95 11.42
C SER A 18 -27.44 6.23 11.52
N ARG A 19 -26.84 7.34 11.97
CA ARG A 19 -27.49 8.67 11.99
C ARG A 19 -27.78 9.15 10.57
N ASP A 20 -26.78 9.11 9.71
CA ASP A 20 -26.90 9.59 8.34
C ASP A 20 -27.91 8.74 7.55
N LEU A 21 -27.95 7.42 7.80
CA LEU A 21 -28.95 6.53 7.22
C LEU A 21 -30.38 6.87 7.69
N ALA A 22 -30.58 7.09 9.00
CA ALA A 22 -31.88 7.46 9.54
C ALA A 22 -32.38 8.78 8.92
N GLN A 23 -31.50 9.79 8.83
CA GLN A 23 -31.81 11.07 8.20
C GLN A 23 -32.27 10.90 6.75
N LYS A 24 -31.57 10.08 5.95
CA LYS A 24 -31.99 9.81 4.55
C LYS A 24 -33.35 9.15 4.45
N ILE A 25 -33.68 8.24 5.39
CA ILE A 25 -34.98 7.57 5.44
C ILE A 25 -36.10 8.57 5.75
N GLU A 26 -35.87 9.47 6.72
CA GLU A 26 -36.82 10.53 7.09
C GLU A 26 -37.02 11.56 5.97
N GLU A 27 -35.93 12.00 5.33
CA GLU A 27 -35.96 12.93 4.20
C GLU A 27 -36.73 12.36 2.99
N ALA A 28 -36.70 11.05 2.81
CA ALA A 28 -37.50 10.35 1.81
C ALA A 28 -38.98 10.16 2.20
N GLY A 29 -39.40 10.65 3.38
CA GLY A 29 -40.77 10.56 3.88
C GLY A 29 -41.23 9.14 4.21
N PHE A 30 -40.30 8.22 4.46
CA PHE A 30 -40.62 6.84 4.80
C PHE A 30 -40.61 6.63 6.32
N SER A 31 -41.77 6.29 6.88
CA SER A 31 -41.92 5.96 8.30
C SER A 31 -42.31 4.48 8.46
N PRO A 32 -41.35 3.58 8.76
CA PRO A 32 -41.66 2.16 8.89
C PRO A 32 -42.42 1.85 10.19
N ASP A 33 -43.40 0.96 10.11
CA ASP A 33 -44.10 0.39 11.26
C ASP A 33 -43.28 -0.71 11.95
N TYR A 34 -42.38 -1.35 11.19
CA TYR A 34 -41.61 -2.51 11.59
C TYR A 34 -40.20 -2.47 10.97
N ILE A 35 -39.18 -2.85 11.74
CA ILE A 35 -37.83 -3.07 11.23
C ILE A 35 -37.47 -4.55 11.31
N VAL A 36 -37.03 -5.13 10.19
CA VAL A 36 -36.56 -6.51 10.09
C VAL A 36 -35.06 -6.49 9.81
N ALA A 37 -34.26 -6.94 10.77
CA ALA A 37 -32.81 -7.09 10.62
C ALA A 37 -32.45 -8.40 9.92
N LEU A 38 -31.42 -8.36 9.08
CA LEU A 38 -30.67 -9.56 8.74
C LEU A 38 -29.78 -9.97 9.92
N ALA A 39 -29.90 -11.21 10.39
CA ALA A 39 -29.45 -11.61 11.71
C ALA A 39 -27.93 -11.52 11.93
N ARG A 40 -27.11 -11.69 10.89
CA ARG A 40 -25.65 -11.71 11.01
C ARG A 40 -25.04 -10.31 11.09
N GLY A 41 -25.48 -9.41 10.21
CA GLY A 41 -24.93 -8.05 10.10
C GLY A 41 -25.92 -6.97 10.55
N GLY A 42 -27.13 -7.02 10.01
CA GLY A 42 -28.19 -6.03 10.20
C GLY A 42 -28.75 -5.81 11.62
N VAL A 43 -28.52 -6.69 12.60
CA VAL A 43 -29.11 -6.56 13.95
C VAL A 43 -28.70 -5.26 14.64
N VAL A 44 -27.41 -4.92 14.57
CA VAL A 44 -26.88 -3.70 15.20
C VAL A 44 -27.37 -2.44 14.49
N PRO A 45 -27.20 -2.28 13.16
CA PRO A 45 -27.77 -1.15 12.42
C PRO A 45 -29.28 -1.00 12.64
N ALA A 46 -30.05 -2.09 12.57
CA ALA A 46 -31.49 -2.06 12.74
C ALA A 46 -31.91 -1.57 14.13
N ARG A 47 -31.23 -2.01 15.19
CA ARG A 47 -31.53 -1.53 16.55
C ARG A 47 -31.23 -0.04 16.70
N LEU A 48 -30.15 0.46 16.09
CA LEU A 48 -29.80 1.88 16.08
C LEU A 48 -30.82 2.72 15.27
N LEU A 49 -31.35 2.16 14.18
CA LEU A 49 -32.41 2.78 13.40
C LEU A 49 -33.76 2.78 14.12
N CYS A 50 -34.12 1.70 14.85
CA CYS A 50 -35.33 1.67 15.66
C CYS A 50 -35.37 2.81 16.68
N ASP A 51 -34.24 3.13 17.31
CA ASP A 51 -34.14 4.24 18.26
C ASP A 51 -34.32 5.60 17.55
N ARG A 52 -33.59 5.81 16.44
CA ARG A 52 -33.60 7.08 15.70
C ARG A 52 -34.93 7.37 15.00
N LEU A 53 -35.51 6.37 14.36
CA LEU A 53 -36.79 6.47 13.66
C LEU A 53 -37.99 6.25 14.60
N TYR A 54 -37.75 6.06 15.90
CA TYR A 54 -38.76 5.83 16.92
C TYR A 54 -39.69 4.62 16.63
N VAL A 55 -39.13 3.55 16.06
CA VAL A 55 -39.83 2.30 15.73
C VAL A 55 -39.63 1.26 16.82
N LYS A 56 -40.72 0.84 17.45
CA LYS A 56 -40.68 -0.14 18.56
C LYS A 56 -40.71 -1.59 18.09
N ASN A 57 -41.29 -1.85 16.91
CA ASN A 57 -41.46 -3.20 16.40
C ASN A 57 -40.20 -3.64 15.64
N TYR A 58 -39.61 -4.74 16.10
CA TYR A 58 -38.31 -5.22 15.63
C TYR A 58 -38.26 -6.74 15.60
N ALA A 59 -37.70 -7.30 14.52
CA ALA A 59 -37.44 -8.73 14.39
C ALA A 59 -36.12 -8.98 13.66
N ALA A 60 -35.55 -10.17 13.82
CA ALA A 60 -34.36 -10.60 13.11
C ALA A 60 -34.66 -11.84 12.25
N LEU A 61 -34.19 -11.83 11.00
CA LEU A 61 -34.32 -12.90 10.02
C LEU A 61 -32.95 -13.51 9.77
N LYS A 62 -32.82 -14.82 9.96
CA LYS A 62 -31.58 -15.54 9.65
C LYS A 62 -31.62 -16.10 8.23
N ILE A 63 -30.61 -15.75 7.45
CA ILE A 63 -30.36 -16.29 6.10
C ILE A 63 -28.98 -16.94 6.12
N ASP A 64 -28.92 -18.21 5.72
CA ASP A 64 -27.66 -18.96 5.64
C ASP A 64 -27.17 -19.02 4.18
N HIS A 65 -25.87 -18.83 4.00
CA HIS A 65 -25.19 -19.01 2.72
C HIS A 65 -24.45 -20.36 2.75
N TRP A 66 -24.79 -21.28 1.85
CA TRP A 66 -24.07 -22.55 1.75
C TRP A 66 -22.79 -22.38 0.94
N GLY A 67 -21.66 -22.27 1.63
CA GLY A 67 -20.32 -22.19 1.04
C GLY A 67 -19.34 -21.50 1.99
N VAL A 68 -18.10 -22.00 2.09
CA VAL A 68 -17.04 -21.34 2.87
C VAL A 68 -16.82 -19.95 2.29
N THR A 69 -16.70 -18.96 3.19
CA THR A 69 -16.41 -17.54 2.94
C THR A 69 -15.59 -17.34 1.66
N ALA A 70 -16.20 -16.67 0.67
CA ALA A 70 -15.65 -16.34 -0.65
C ALA A 70 -15.57 -17.46 -1.72
N SER A 71 -16.67 -18.18 -1.96
CA SER A 71 -16.87 -18.97 -3.19
C SER A 71 -18.02 -18.37 -4.02
N PRO A 72 -17.89 -18.17 -5.36
CA PRO A 72 -18.94 -17.57 -6.21
C PRO A 72 -20.24 -18.36 -6.34
N ASP A 73 -20.29 -19.62 -5.87
CA ASP A 73 -21.38 -20.56 -6.14
C ASP A 73 -22.34 -20.81 -4.96
N GLY A 74 -22.21 -20.06 -3.85
CA GLY A 74 -23.05 -20.26 -2.67
C GLY A 74 -24.45 -19.70 -2.86
N LYS A 75 -25.44 -20.57 -3.12
CA LYS A 75 -26.85 -20.15 -3.11
C LYS A 75 -27.29 -19.86 -1.67
N ALA A 76 -27.77 -18.65 -1.44
CA ALA A 76 -28.38 -18.25 -0.18
C ALA A 76 -29.71 -19.00 0.06
N SER A 77 -30.01 -19.35 1.31
CA SER A 77 -31.21 -20.08 1.72
C SER A 77 -31.76 -19.57 3.06
N LEU A 78 -33.08 -19.54 3.21
CA LEU A 78 -33.75 -19.20 4.47
C LEU A 78 -33.55 -20.33 5.48
N SER A 79 -32.96 -20.03 6.63
CA SER A 79 -32.74 -21.03 7.69
C SER A 79 -33.70 -20.91 8.86
N GLN A 80 -34.34 -19.74 9.01
CA GLN A 80 -35.41 -19.53 9.97
C GLN A 80 -36.45 -18.57 9.39
N GLU A 81 -37.71 -18.99 9.37
CA GLU A 81 -38.81 -18.15 8.94
C GLU A 81 -39.25 -17.16 10.04
N LEU A 82 -39.62 -15.94 9.64
CA LEU A 82 -40.32 -14.99 10.52
C LEU A 82 -41.75 -15.43 10.76
N ALA A 83 -42.08 -15.95 11.94
CA ALA A 83 -43.46 -16.22 12.36
C ALA A 83 -44.22 -14.94 12.77
N LEU A 84 -44.26 -13.94 11.89
CA LEU A 84 -44.92 -12.65 12.10
C LEU A 84 -45.92 -12.37 10.98
N ASP A 85 -47.06 -11.77 11.35
CA ASP A 85 -48.01 -11.19 10.41
C ASP A 85 -47.65 -9.72 10.19
N LEU A 86 -47.33 -9.37 8.94
CA LEU A 86 -46.94 -8.02 8.53
C LEU A 86 -48.03 -7.36 7.67
N SER A 87 -49.24 -7.92 7.65
CA SER A 87 -50.39 -7.41 6.89
C SER A 87 -50.63 -5.92 7.14
N GLY A 88 -50.57 -5.13 6.07
CA GLY A 88 -50.83 -3.68 6.13
C GLY A 88 -49.73 -2.86 6.83
N LYS A 89 -48.51 -3.40 6.94
CA LYS A 89 -47.37 -2.71 7.58
C LYS A 89 -46.36 -2.21 6.55
N LYS A 90 -45.77 -1.05 6.84
CA LYS A 90 -44.55 -0.56 6.20
C LYS A 90 -43.33 -1.16 6.89
N VAL A 91 -42.51 -1.86 6.15
CA VAL A 91 -41.38 -2.63 6.71
C VAL A 91 -40.07 -2.12 6.15
N LEU A 92 -39.11 -1.87 7.03
CA LEU A 92 -37.72 -1.61 6.66
C LEU A 92 -36.87 -2.85 6.91
N VAL A 93 -36.32 -3.43 5.85
CA VAL A 93 -35.35 -4.52 5.94
C VAL A 93 -33.94 -3.94 6.01
N VAL A 94 -33.16 -4.34 7.00
CA VAL A 94 -31.87 -3.69 7.31
C VAL A 94 -30.74 -4.72 7.34
N ASP A 95 -29.63 -4.39 6.69
CA ASP A 95 -28.34 -5.09 6.83
C ASP A 95 -27.20 -4.08 7.11
N ASP A 96 -26.00 -4.57 7.39
CA ASP A 96 -24.83 -3.70 7.54
C ASP A 96 -24.19 -3.31 6.19
N ILE A 97 -24.13 -4.25 5.24
CA ILE A 97 -23.53 -4.03 3.93
C ILE A 97 -24.32 -4.70 2.80
N THR A 98 -24.39 -4.03 1.65
CA THR A 98 -24.82 -4.66 0.40
C THR A 98 -23.61 -4.92 -0.49
N ASP A 99 -23.21 -6.19 -0.62
CA ASP A 99 -22.16 -6.65 -1.56
C ASP A 99 -22.74 -7.28 -2.83
N THR A 100 -23.21 -8.54 -2.80
CA THR A 100 -23.89 -9.14 -3.96
C THR A 100 -25.39 -8.85 -3.97
N GLY A 101 -25.98 -8.58 -2.80
CA GLY A 101 -27.41 -8.32 -2.63
C GLY A 101 -28.30 -9.55 -2.47
N GLN A 102 -27.77 -10.77 -2.57
CA GLN A 102 -28.58 -11.98 -2.55
C GLN A 102 -29.37 -12.18 -1.24
N SER A 103 -28.75 -11.88 -0.08
CA SER A 103 -29.43 -11.94 1.21
C SER A 103 -30.60 -10.97 1.27
N MET A 104 -30.40 -9.75 0.78
CA MET A 104 -31.44 -8.71 0.78
C MET A 104 -32.63 -9.10 -0.08
N LEU A 105 -32.38 -9.67 -1.27
CA LEU A 105 -33.45 -10.15 -2.15
C LEU A 105 -34.32 -11.22 -1.47
N LEU A 106 -33.69 -12.24 -0.87
CA LEU A 106 -34.43 -13.29 -0.16
C LEU A 106 -35.21 -12.76 1.05
N ALA A 107 -34.65 -11.79 1.76
CA ALA A 107 -35.31 -11.15 2.89
C ALA A 107 -36.56 -10.38 2.45
N LEU A 108 -36.43 -9.65 1.34
CA LEU A 108 -37.49 -8.84 0.77
C LEU A 108 -38.64 -9.71 0.23
N ASP A 109 -38.34 -10.82 -0.45
CA ASP A 109 -39.35 -11.80 -0.87
C ASP A 109 -40.06 -12.39 0.34
N HIS A 110 -39.30 -12.85 1.34
CA HIS A 110 -39.88 -13.45 2.56
C HIS A 110 -40.76 -12.47 3.35
N VAL A 111 -40.36 -11.20 3.46
CA VAL A 111 -41.14 -10.16 4.17
C VAL A 111 -42.42 -9.81 3.40
N ARG A 112 -42.36 -9.76 2.07
CA ARG A 112 -43.55 -9.54 1.22
C ARG A 112 -44.56 -10.68 1.35
N ASP A 113 -44.08 -11.92 1.42
CA ASP A 113 -44.93 -13.11 1.62
C ASP A 113 -45.67 -13.10 2.97
N ARG A 114 -45.28 -12.23 3.92
CA ARG A 114 -45.97 -12.01 5.21
C ARG A 114 -47.02 -10.89 5.17
N GLY A 115 -47.34 -10.35 4.00
CA GLY A 115 -48.42 -9.38 3.80
C GLY A 115 -48.05 -7.91 3.97
N ALA A 116 -46.75 -7.58 4.04
CA ALA A 116 -46.29 -6.19 4.13
C ALA A 116 -46.84 -5.33 2.97
N GLU A 117 -47.39 -4.15 3.29
CA GLU A 117 -47.97 -3.22 2.31
C GLU A 117 -46.87 -2.52 1.50
N GLU A 118 -45.80 -2.12 2.18
CA GLU A 118 -44.65 -1.44 1.60
C GLU A 118 -43.39 -2.01 2.25
N VAL A 119 -42.40 -2.41 1.44
CA VAL A 119 -41.13 -2.94 1.92
C VAL A 119 -40.00 -2.14 1.29
N LYS A 120 -39.15 -1.54 2.13
CA LYS A 120 -37.92 -0.85 1.73
C LYS A 120 -36.71 -1.48 2.39
N THR A 121 -35.54 -1.23 1.83
CA THR A 121 -34.26 -1.81 2.24
C THR A 121 -33.26 -0.72 2.63
N ALA A 122 -32.43 -1.01 3.63
CA ALA A 122 -31.41 -0.08 4.09
C ALA A 122 -30.11 -0.78 4.49
N THR A 123 -28.96 -0.21 4.15
CA THR A 123 -27.65 -0.65 4.66
C THR A 123 -26.77 0.50 5.13
N LEU A 124 -25.81 0.23 6.02
CA LEU A 124 -24.81 1.25 6.37
C LEU A 124 -23.92 1.54 5.17
N ILE A 125 -23.43 0.48 4.50
CA ILE A 125 -22.52 0.58 3.37
C ILE A 125 -23.11 -0.10 2.13
N HIS A 126 -22.96 0.54 0.97
CA HIS A 126 -23.31 -0.03 -0.34
C HIS A 126 -22.07 -0.11 -1.24
N LEU A 127 -21.80 -1.27 -1.82
CA LEU A 127 -20.68 -1.46 -2.75
C LEU A 127 -21.11 -1.18 -4.19
N LYS A 128 -20.36 -0.33 -4.89
CA LYS A 128 -20.68 0.18 -6.25
C LYS A 128 -20.99 -0.86 -7.32
N ASN A 129 -20.44 -2.07 -7.19
CA ASN A 129 -20.59 -3.15 -8.18
C ASN A 129 -21.61 -4.21 -7.75
N SER A 130 -22.39 -3.93 -6.71
CA SER A 130 -23.47 -4.82 -6.28
C SER A 130 -24.53 -4.99 -7.37
N SER A 131 -25.06 -6.20 -7.51
CA SER A 131 -26.19 -6.48 -8.40
C SER A 131 -27.53 -6.00 -7.83
N PHE A 132 -27.55 -5.58 -6.57
CA PHE A 132 -28.71 -5.02 -5.87
C PHE A 132 -28.35 -3.66 -5.27
N VAL A 133 -29.23 -2.68 -5.41
CA VAL A 133 -29.09 -1.37 -4.79
C VAL A 133 -30.19 -1.23 -3.74
N PRO A 134 -29.86 -1.03 -2.44
CA PRO A 134 -30.87 -0.83 -1.42
C PRO A 134 -31.55 0.54 -1.60
N ASP A 135 -32.78 0.67 -1.11
CA ASP A 135 -33.54 1.93 -1.19
C ASP A 135 -32.82 3.07 -0.44
N PHE A 136 -32.11 2.71 0.65
CA PHE A 136 -31.33 3.64 1.44
C PHE A 136 -29.94 3.07 1.77
N TYR A 137 -28.93 3.92 1.72
CA TYR A 137 -27.61 3.60 2.27
C TYR A 137 -26.92 4.83 2.82
N ALA A 138 -26.15 4.68 3.90
CA ALA A 138 -25.44 5.80 4.51
C ALA A 138 -24.26 6.23 3.62
N GLN A 139 -23.43 5.26 3.23
CA GLN A 139 -22.22 5.47 2.46
C GLN A 139 -22.12 4.52 1.27
N GLU A 140 -21.61 5.02 0.15
CA GLU A 140 -21.21 4.22 -1.00
C GLU A 140 -19.69 4.01 -0.99
N SER A 141 -19.23 2.81 -1.35
CA SER A 141 -17.80 2.48 -1.38
C SER A 141 -17.43 1.59 -2.58
N SER A 142 -16.16 1.67 -2.99
CA SER A 142 -15.52 0.62 -3.79
C SER A 142 -15.32 -0.64 -2.92
N TRP A 143 -15.10 -1.80 -3.56
CA TRP A 143 -14.91 -3.06 -2.84
C TRP A 143 -13.69 -3.02 -1.93
N ALA A 144 -13.91 -3.38 -0.66
CA ALA A 144 -12.92 -3.65 0.36
C ALA A 144 -13.53 -4.66 1.33
N TRP A 145 -12.69 -5.38 2.08
CA TRP A 145 -13.17 -6.25 3.15
C TRP A 145 -13.46 -5.41 4.40
N PHE A 146 -14.75 -5.13 4.65
CA PHE A 146 -15.16 -4.36 5.82
C PHE A 146 -15.20 -5.26 7.06
N VAL A 147 -14.45 -4.87 8.08
CA VAL A 147 -14.44 -5.52 9.40
C VAL A 147 -15.25 -4.64 10.35
N PHE A 148 -16.45 -5.10 10.70
CA PHE A 148 -17.36 -4.44 11.61
C PHE A 148 -17.04 -4.78 13.08
N PRO A 149 -17.46 -3.93 14.03
CA PRO A 149 -17.22 -4.22 15.46
C PRO A 149 -17.83 -5.54 15.96
N TRP A 150 -18.94 -6.00 15.37
CA TRP A 150 -19.64 -7.24 15.78
C TRP A 150 -19.12 -8.51 15.11
N ASN A 151 -18.26 -8.41 14.08
CA ASN A 151 -17.64 -9.56 13.41
C ASN A 151 -16.11 -9.54 13.45
N PHE A 152 -15.50 -8.58 14.16
CA PHE A 152 -14.05 -8.37 14.26
C PHE A 152 -13.25 -9.65 14.53
N MET A 153 -13.66 -10.46 15.52
CA MET A 153 -12.93 -11.69 15.86
C MET A 153 -13.05 -12.78 14.81
N GLU A 154 -14.23 -12.91 14.20
CA GLU A 154 -14.43 -13.89 13.14
C GLU A 154 -13.56 -13.55 11.92
N ASP A 155 -13.56 -12.28 11.51
CA ASP A 155 -12.74 -11.79 10.41
C ASP A 155 -11.25 -11.92 10.71
N LEU A 156 -10.82 -11.53 11.92
CA LEU A 156 -9.42 -11.64 12.30
C LEU A 156 -8.94 -13.10 12.27
N VAL A 157 -9.74 -14.04 12.80
CA VAL A 157 -9.43 -15.48 12.73
C VAL A 157 -9.34 -15.97 11.29
N ASN A 158 -10.28 -15.56 10.43
CA ASN A 158 -10.28 -15.93 9.01
C ASN A 158 -9.02 -15.40 8.29
N LEU A 159 -8.66 -14.14 8.52
CA LEU A 159 -7.48 -13.50 7.92
C LEU A 159 -6.17 -14.11 8.43
N LEU A 160 -6.08 -14.43 9.73
CA LEU A 160 -4.96 -15.18 10.29
C LEU A 160 -4.86 -16.59 9.68
N GLY A 161 -6.00 -17.24 9.43
CA GLY A 161 -6.04 -18.50 8.69
C GLY A 161 -5.47 -18.38 7.28
N LYS A 162 -5.74 -17.27 6.57
CA LYS A 162 -5.13 -16.98 5.26
C LYS A 162 -3.62 -16.72 5.34
N ILE A 163 -3.12 -16.10 6.42
CA ILE A 163 -1.69 -15.83 6.60
C ILE A 163 -0.92 -17.11 6.92
N THR A 164 -1.43 -17.89 7.89
CA THR A 164 -0.78 -19.09 8.43
C THR A 164 -1.02 -20.34 7.60
N GLU A 165 -1.83 -20.25 6.55
CA GLU A 165 -2.38 -21.40 5.82
C GLU A 165 -3.07 -22.40 6.76
N GLN A 166 -3.93 -21.87 7.64
CA GLN A 166 -4.63 -22.65 8.66
C GLN A 166 -3.65 -23.41 9.56
N GLY A 167 -2.54 -22.75 9.91
CA GLY A 167 -1.54 -23.25 10.85
C GLY A 167 -0.48 -24.18 10.27
N LYS A 168 -0.38 -24.29 8.94
CA LYS A 168 0.74 -24.98 8.29
C LYS A 168 2.07 -24.23 8.44
N ASN A 169 2.00 -22.90 8.57
CA ASN A 169 3.16 -22.03 8.68
C ASN A 169 3.22 -21.34 10.04
N TYR A 170 4.43 -21.21 10.61
CA TYR A 170 4.67 -20.58 11.90
C TYR A 170 5.06 -19.11 11.76
N PHE A 171 4.48 -18.27 12.63
CA PHE A 171 4.77 -16.84 12.72
C PHE A 171 4.77 -16.41 14.19
N SER A 172 5.63 -15.46 14.56
CA SER A 172 5.51 -14.75 15.85
C SER A 172 4.29 -13.83 15.86
N LYS A 173 3.88 -13.37 17.04
CA LYS A 173 2.77 -12.40 17.18
C LYS A 173 3.07 -11.11 16.41
N GLU A 174 4.29 -10.60 16.50
CA GLU A 174 4.72 -9.41 15.75
C GLU A 174 4.70 -9.64 14.24
N GLN A 175 5.11 -10.83 13.80
CA GLN A 175 5.04 -11.19 12.38
C GLN A 175 3.59 -11.25 11.89
N LEU A 176 2.66 -11.81 12.66
CA LEU A 176 1.24 -11.84 12.30
C LEU A 176 0.63 -10.43 12.22
N VAL A 177 0.94 -9.55 13.17
CA VAL A 177 0.52 -8.13 13.11
C VAL A 177 1.06 -7.47 11.83
N ASN A 178 2.33 -7.71 11.50
CA ASN A 178 2.94 -7.17 10.30
C ASN A 178 2.33 -7.75 9.03
N GLU A 179 2.04 -9.05 8.98
CA GLU A 179 1.41 -9.70 7.83
C GLU A 179 -0.04 -9.25 7.62
N LEU A 180 -0.82 -9.04 8.69
CA LEU A 180 -2.16 -8.46 8.59
C LEU A 180 -2.11 -7.05 8.00
N ARG A 181 -1.17 -6.23 8.48
CA ARG A 181 -0.95 -4.87 7.96
C ARG A 181 -0.49 -4.92 6.49
N PHE A 182 0.40 -5.82 6.17
CA PHE A 182 1.06 -5.88 4.87
C PHE A 182 0.17 -6.49 3.78
N ARG A 183 -0.48 -7.64 4.04
CA ARG A 183 -1.35 -8.31 3.04
C ARG A 183 -2.71 -7.67 2.93
N PHE A 184 -3.23 -7.19 4.07
CA PHE A 184 -4.63 -6.78 4.16
C PHE A 184 -4.84 -5.30 4.45
N GLY A 185 -3.79 -4.52 4.70
CA GLY A 185 -3.95 -3.16 5.21
C GLY A 185 -4.57 -3.09 6.61
N LEU A 186 -4.82 -4.24 7.25
CA LEU A 186 -5.54 -4.34 8.52
C LEU A 186 -4.58 -4.10 9.68
N ARG A 187 -4.81 -3.02 10.42
CA ARG A 187 -4.02 -2.65 11.59
C ARG A 187 -4.76 -3.10 12.84
N VAL A 188 -4.17 -4.07 13.54
CA VAL A 188 -4.65 -4.56 14.83
C VAL A 188 -3.52 -4.55 15.83
N ASP A 189 -3.85 -4.39 17.11
CA ASP A 189 -2.89 -4.52 18.20
C ASP A 189 -2.53 -5.99 18.46
N SER A 190 -1.42 -6.21 19.16
CA SER A 190 -0.93 -7.56 19.47
C SER A 190 -1.86 -8.35 20.40
N LEU A 191 -2.63 -7.67 21.26
CA LEU A 191 -3.59 -8.31 22.15
C LEU A 191 -4.78 -8.88 21.35
N SER A 192 -5.27 -8.17 20.35
CA SER A 192 -6.30 -8.66 19.42
C SER A 192 -5.84 -9.92 18.69
N VAL A 193 -4.58 -9.96 18.23
CA VAL A 193 -3.99 -11.16 17.60
C VAL A 193 -3.90 -12.31 18.61
N GLU A 194 -3.46 -12.04 19.84
CA GLU A 194 -3.38 -13.03 20.90
C GLU A 194 -4.75 -13.63 21.25
N GLN A 195 -5.78 -12.80 21.36
CA GLN A 195 -7.15 -13.25 21.58
C GLN A 195 -7.67 -14.13 20.45
N ALA A 196 -7.39 -13.76 19.19
CA ALA A 196 -7.78 -14.55 18.03
C ALA A 196 -7.08 -15.92 18.03
N LEU A 197 -5.77 -15.97 18.31
CA LEU A 197 -5.02 -17.23 18.43
C LEU A 197 -5.56 -18.12 19.56
N ALA A 198 -5.86 -17.55 20.72
CA ALA A 198 -6.46 -18.28 21.84
C ALA A 198 -7.84 -18.85 21.46
N GLN A 199 -8.62 -18.12 20.66
CA GLN A 199 -9.92 -18.59 20.17
C GLN A 199 -9.78 -19.74 19.17
N ILE A 200 -8.79 -19.67 18.26
CA ILE A 200 -8.46 -20.73 17.30
C ILE A 200 -8.12 -22.03 18.05
N GLU A 201 -7.26 -21.93 19.07
CA GLU A 201 -6.87 -23.08 19.90
C GLU A 201 -8.05 -23.64 20.67
N LYS A 202 -8.79 -22.77 21.39
CA LYS A 202 -9.94 -23.16 22.22
C LYS A 202 -11.04 -23.86 21.45
N LEU A 203 -11.30 -23.43 20.22
CA LEU A 203 -12.37 -23.97 19.37
C LEU A 203 -11.88 -25.05 18.40
N HIS A 204 -10.58 -25.39 18.41
CA HIS A 204 -9.97 -26.34 17.47
C HIS A 204 -10.31 -26.04 16.00
N LEU A 205 -10.34 -24.76 15.61
CA LEU A 205 -10.76 -24.34 14.28
C LEU A 205 -9.84 -24.87 13.18
N TRP A 206 -8.54 -24.90 13.47
CA TRP A 206 -7.48 -25.48 12.66
C TRP A 206 -6.24 -25.68 13.53
N SER A 207 -5.19 -26.31 13.00
CA SER A 207 -4.00 -26.67 13.79
C SER A 207 -3.30 -25.42 14.30
N ALA A 208 -3.52 -25.02 15.55
CA ALA A 208 -2.93 -23.79 16.08
C ALA A 208 -1.39 -23.88 16.03
N PRO A 209 -0.66 -22.86 15.53
CA PRO A 209 0.78 -22.82 15.64
C PRO A 209 1.15 -22.79 17.13
N SER A 210 1.97 -23.74 17.57
CA SER A 210 2.47 -23.79 18.94
C SER A 210 3.32 -22.55 19.22
N VAL A 211 2.79 -21.58 19.96
CA VAL A 211 3.53 -20.36 20.35
C VAL A 211 4.68 -20.78 21.28
N SER A 212 5.89 -20.89 20.74
CA SER A 212 7.10 -21.04 21.55
C SER A 212 7.96 -19.80 21.39
N ASP A 213 8.08 -19.04 22.48
CA ASP A 213 9.19 -18.13 22.72
C ASP A 213 10.49 -18.95 22.69
N GLN A 214 11.24 -18.89 21.58
CA GLN A 214 12.71 -18.91 21.58
C GLN A 214 13.29 -18.88 20.16
N SER A 215 14.29 -18.02 20.03
CA SER A 215 15.25 -17.92 18.93
C SER A 215 15.85 -19.28 18.54
N THR A 216 15.78 -19.69 17.28
CA THR A 216 16.84 -20.45 16.58
C THR A 216 16.63 -20.49 15.07
N THR A 217 17.72 -20.29 14.33
CA THR A 217 17.90 -20.39 12.87
C THR A 217 18.05 -21.86 12.40
N PRO A 218 18.01 -22.15 11.08
CA PRO A 218 17.30 -23.30 10.51
C PRO A 218 18.16 -24.53 10.26
N SER A 219 17.52 -25.69 10.08
CA SER A 219 18.15 -26.85 9.43
C SER A 219 17.21 -27.54 8.42
N LYS A 220 17.86 -28.08 7.39
CA LYS A 220 17.37 -28.52 6.08
C LYS A 220 16.51 -29.79 6.13
N GLY A 221 15.61 -29.92 5.16
CA GLY A 221 15.02 -31.22 4.77
C GLY A 221 13.90 -31.08 3.73
N ILE A 222 14.27 -31.07 2.45
CA ILE A 222 13.35 -31.10 1.29
C ILE A 222 12.69 -32.47 1.20
N LEU A 223 11.36 -32.51 1.03
CA LEU A 223 10.69 -33.42 0.07
C LEU A 223 9.42 -32.72 -0.46
N SER A 224 9.37 -32.55 -1.77
CA SER A 224 8.23 -32.02 -2.53
C SER A 224 7.16 -33.11 -2.74
N PHE A 225 5.91 -32.71 -3.01
CA PHE A 225 5.27 -32.99 -4.29
C PHE A 225 4.05 -32.09 -4.49
N SER A 226 4.14 -31.30 -5.55
CA SER A 226 3.12 -30.50 -6.20
C SER A 226 2.03 -31.34 -6.85
N SER A 227 0.78 -30.88 -6.80
CA SER A 227 -0.09 -30.89 -7.98
C SER A 227 -1.31 -29.98 -7.81
N ILE A 228 -1.42 -29.02 -8.74
CA ILE A 228 -2.58 -28.19 -9.13
C ILE A 228 -2.66 -26.80 -8.46
N ILE A 229 -2.68 -25.77 -9.33
CA ILE A 229 -2.64 -24.30 -9.16
C ILE A 229 -1.24 -23.69 -9.05
N SER A 230 -0.76 -23.16 -10.18
CA SER A 230 0.47 -22.39 -10.34
C SER A 230 0.40 -21.02 -9.65
N HIS A 231 0.83 -20.94 -8.39
CA HIS A 231 1.37 -19.71 -7.83
C HIS A 231 2.71 -20.09 -7.18
N GLU A 232 3.80 -20.03 -7.95
CA GLU A 232 5.13 -20.07 -7.35
C GLU A 232 5.23 -18.95 -6.30
N PRO A 233 5.81 -19.22 -5.12
CA PRO A 233 6.07 -18.15 -4.15
C PRO A 233 6.97 -17.11 -4.82
N LEU A 234 6.55 -15.84 -4.74
CA LEU A 234 7.32 -14.74 -5.32
C LEU A 234 8.73 -14.69 -4.70
N PRO A 235 9.78 -14.48 -5.52
CA PRO A 235 11.16 -14.50 -5.04
C PRO A 235 11.42 -13.40 -4.02
N LYS A 236 12.20 -13.71 -2.97
CA LYS A 236 12.67 -12.73 -2.01
C LYS A 236 14.05 -12.21 -2.42
N VAL A 237 14.12 -10.95 -2.83
CA VAL A 237 15.32 -10.35 -3.43
C VAL A 237 15.74 -9.13 -2.60
N PRO A 238 16.93 -9.14 -1.98
CA PRO A 238 17.31 -8.12 -1.00
C PRO A 238 17.70 -6.77 -1.62
N ILE A 239 18.02 -6.72 -2.92
CA ILE A 239 18.54 -5.54 -3.62
C ILE A 239 17.57 -5.13 -4.71
N ALA A 240 17.29 -3.82 -4.79
CA ALA A 240 16.60 -3.23 -5.90
C ALA A 240 17.37 -2.04 -6.51
N VAL A 241 17.20 -1.84 -7.80
CA VAL A 241 17.67 -0.66 -8.53
C VAL A 241 16.47 0.08 -9.12
N LEU A 242 16.38 1.38 -8.84
CA LEU A 242 15.36 2.26 -9.41
C LEU A 242 15.96 3.12 -10.53
N GLY A 243 15.44 2.99 -11.74
CA GLY A 243 15.93 3.69 -12.93
C GLY A 243 15.02 4.82 -13.42
N GLY A 244 15.64 5.92 -13.89
CA GLY A 244 14.99 6.96 -14.69
C GLY A 244 14.96 6.65 -16.19
N SER A 245 14.60 7.65 -17.02
CA SER A 245 14.62 7.54 -18.49
C SER A 245 15.95 6.98 -18.99
N GLY A 246 15.94 5.97 -19.87
CA GLY A 246 17.14 5.45 -20.54
C GLY A 246 17.84 4.28 -19.82
N PHE A 247 17.48 3.95 -18.58
CA PHE A 247 18.09 2.85 -17.82
C PHE A 247 17.50 1.44 -18.13
N TYR A 248 16.68 1.34 -19.19
CA TYR A 248 15.76 0.22 -19.47
C TYR A 248 16.40 -1.17 -19.64
N SER A 249 17.69 -1.24 -19.98
CA SER A 249 18.40 -2.49 -20.27
C SER A 249 19.57 -2.75 -19.31
N LEU A 250 19.43 -2.37 -18.03
CA LEU A 250 20.47 -2.64 -17.03
C LEU A 250 20.71 -4.14 -16.85
N LEU A 251 19.65 -4.92 -16.90
CA LEU A 251 19.65 -6.35 -16.71
C LEU A 251 19.42 -7.05 -18.06
N GLN A 252 20.07 -8.20 -18.24
CA GLN A 252 19.85 -9.10 -19.38
C GLN A 252 19.09 -10.34 -18.88
N ASP A 253 18.31 -10.97 -19.76
CA ASP A 253 17.55 -12.20 -19.48
C ASP A 253 16.67 -12.12 -18.21
N THR A 254 15.85 -11.07 -18.12
CA THR A 254 15.03 -10.80 -16.92
C THR A 254 13.71 -11.55 -16.92
N GLN A 255 13.28 -11.96 -15.72
CA GLN A 255 11.91 -12.39 -15.44
C GLN A 255 11.05 -11.17 -15.07
N GLU A 256 9.92 -10.96 -15.75
CA GLU A 256 8.96 -9.94 -15.34
C GLU A 256 8.08 -10.43 -14.19
N LEU A 257 7.92 -9.59 -13.16
CA LEU A 257 7.08 -9.80 -12.00
C LEU A 257 6.00 -8.72 -11.96
N LYS A 258 4.74 -9.12 -12.14
CA LYS A 258 3.58 -8.25 -11.96
C LYS A 258 3.18 -8.25 -10.48
N ILE A 259 3.23 -7.09 -9.84
CA ILE A 259 2.94 -6.93 -8.41
C ILE A 259 1.79 -5.95 -8.24
N GLU A 260 0.76 -6.38 -7.53
CA GLU A 260 -0.34 -5.52 -7.11
C GLU A 260 -0.04 -4.99 -5.70
N THR A 261 -0.44 -3.73 -5.44
CA THR A 261 -0.22 -3.11 -4.13
C THR A 261 -1.50 -2.45 -3.62
N PRO A 262 -1.66 -2.28 -2.30
CA PRO A 262 -2.77 -1.53 -1.71
C PRO A 262 -2.83 -0.06 -2.17
N TYR A 263 -1.76 0.46 -2.76
CA TYR A 263 -1.63 1.84 -3.23
C TYR A 263 -1.87 1.96 -4.74
N GLY A 264 -2.34 0.90 -5.40
CA GLY A 264 -2.49 0.82 -6.85
C GLY A 264 -1.30 0.13 -7.53
N ALA A 265 -1.23 0.24 -8.86
CA ALA A 265 -0.16 -0.37 -9.62
C ALA A 265 1.18 0.41 -9.46
N PRO A 266 2.32 -0.29 -9.38
CA PRO A 266 3.63 0.33 -9.59
C PRO A 266 3.73 0.95 -11.00
N SER A 267 4.76 1.76 -11.22
CA SER A 267 5.04 2.41 -12.51
C SER A 267 5.19 1.43 -13.69
N ASP A 268 5.63 0.19 -13.42
CA ASP A 268 5.76 -0.90 -14.38
C ASP A 268 5.81 -2.24 -13.63
N ASN A 269 5.82 -3.34 -14.38
CA ASN A 269 6.25 -4.64 -13.87
C ASN A 269 7.72 -4.55 -13.40
N LEU A 270 8.04 -5.27 -12.32
CA LEU A 270 9.41 -5.36 -11.84
C LEU A 270 10.17 -6.38 -12.68
N SER A 271 11.42 -6.09 -13.01
CA SER A 271 12.30 -7.01 -13.72
C SER A 271 13.26 -7.65 -12.74
N LEU A 272 13.18 -8.97 -12.56
CA LEU A 272 14.15 -9.75 -11.80
C LEU A 272 15.27 -10.22 -12.74
N GLY A 273 16.51 -9.95 -12.38
CA GLY A 273 17.68 -10.46 -13.10
C GLY A 273 18.92 -10.46 -12.23
N LYS A 274 20.09 -10.67 -12.86
CA LYS A 274 21.38 -10.66 -12.16
C LYS A 274 22.20 -9.42 -12.53
N LEU A 275 22.82 -8.82 -11.53
CA LEU A 275 23.78 -7.72 -11.68
C LEU A 275 24.92 -7.93 -10.70
N GLY A 276 26.19 -7.83 -11.15
CA GLY A 276 27.34 -8.07 -10.27
C GLY A 276 27.30 -9.44 -9.57
N GLY A 277 26.76 -10.47 -10.24
CA GLY A 277 26.60 -11.82 -9.68
C GLY A 277 25.46 -12.02 -8.67
N LYS A 278 24.69 -10.97 -8.33
CA LYS A 278 23.59 -11.03 -7.36
C LYS A 278 22.24 -10.83 -8.03
N GLU A 279 21.19 -11.42 -7.44
CA GLU A 279 19.81 -11.16 -7.86
C GLU A 279 19.41 -9.74 -7.48
N VAL A 280 18.79 -9.04 -8.43
CA VAL A 280 18.37 -7.65 -8.29
C VAL A 280 17.00 -7.48 -8.93
N LEU A 281 16.13 -6.74 -8.24
CA LEU A 281 14.90 -6.22 -8.82
C LEU A 281 15.16 -4.86 -9.46
N PHE A 282 14.68 -4.66 -10.68
CA PHE A 282 14.75 -3.39 -11.37
C PHE A 282 13.34 -2.86 -11.63
N LEU A 283 13.14 -1.56 -11.40
CA LEU A 283 11.88 -0.88 -11.69
C LEU A 283 12.12 0.44 -12.41
N ASN A 284 11.40 0.63 -13.52
CA ASN A 284 11.38 1.88 -14.27
C ASN A 284 10.47 2.89 -13.57
N ARG A 285 11.06 3.94 -13.01
CA ARG A 285 10.33 4.97 -12.27
C ARG A 285 9.22 5.63 -13.11
N HIS A 286 9.48 5.83 -14.41
CA HIS A 286 8.58 6.50 -15.34
C HIS A 286 7.78 5.54 -16.25
N GLY A 287 7.82 4.24 -15.96
CA GLY A 287 7.37 3.19 -16.87
C GLY A 287 8.34 2.94 -18.04
N ARG A 288 8.32 1.76 -18.65
CA ARG A 288 9.19 1.38 -19.78
C ARG A 288 9.10 2.31 -20.98
N SER A 289 7.94 2.92 -21.19
CA SER A 289 7.67 3.86 -22.31
C SER A 289 7.89 5.32 -21.93
N HIS A 290 8.41 5.61 -20.73
CA HIS A 290 8.63 6.97 -20.24
C HIS A 290 7.38 7.87 -20.23
N ASN A 291 6.22 7.30 -19.95
CA ASN A 291 4.92 7.97 -20.07
C ASN A 291 4.39 8.56 -18.75
N LEU A 292 5.05 8.29 -17.62
CA LEU A 292 4.66 8.84 -16.32
C LEU A 292 5.51 10.08 -15.98
N PRO A 293 4.94 11.29 -16.00
CA PRO A 293 5.66 12.47 -15.53
C PRO A 293 5.89 12.40 -14.00
N PRO A 294 6.88 13.14 -13.46
CA PRO A 294 7.32 13.00 -12.07
C PRO A 294 6.23 13.10 -10.99
N HIS A 295 5.19 13.91 -11.23
CA HIS A 295 4.09 14.13 -10.30
C HIS A 295 2.99 13.06 -10.36
N LEU A 296 2.97 12.20 -11.39
CA LEU A 296 2.02 11.08 -11.53
C LEU A 296 2.65 9.73 -11.20
N ILE A 297 3.92 9.68 -10.80
CA ILE A 297 4.55 8.45 -10.35
C ILE A 297 3.89 7.99 -9.05
N ASN A 298 3.48 6.74 -9.01
CA ASN A 298 2.97 6.11 -7.81
C ASN A 298 4.11 5.62 -6.91
N TYR A 299 4.75 6.55 -6.20
CA TYR A 299 5.89 6.24 -5.34
C TYR A 299 5.55 5.22 -4.26
N LYS A 300 4.37 5.32 -3.63
CA LYS A 300 3.93 4.37 -2.61
C LYS A 300 3.82 2.96 -3.16
N ALA A 301 3.19 2.77 -4.32
CA ALA A 301 3.12 1.45 -4.95
C ALA A 301 4.51 0.93 -5.34
N ASN A 302 5.39 1.79 -5.89
CA ASN A 302 6.75 1.39 -6.26
C ASN A 302 7.53 0.85 -5.05
N LEU A 303 7.61 1.61 -3.96
CA LEU A 303 8.42 1.24 -2.81
C LEU A 303 7.78 0.09 -2.02
N PHE A 304 6.44 0.04 -1.97
CA PHE A 304 5.73 -1.08 -1.36
C PHE A 304 5.95 -2.39 -2.13
N ALA A 305 5.92 -2.37 -3.46
CA ALA A 305 6.21 -3.55 -4.28
C ALA A 305 7.65 -4.07 -4.11
N LEU A 306 8.62 -3.18 -3.87
CA LEU A 306 9.98 -3.60 -3.52
C LEU A 306 10.00 -4.26 -2.13
N LYS A 307 9.41 -3.61 -1.13
CA LYS A 307 9.35 -4.15 0.24
C LYS A 307 8.64 -5.50 0.28
N SER A 308 7.57 -5.68 -0.51
CA SER A 308 6.79 -6.92 -0.57
C SER A 308 7.62 -8.13 -1.04
N LEU A 309 8.60 -7.87 -1.91
CA LEU A 309 9.56 -8.85 -2.40
C LEU A 309 10.81 -8.96 -1.52
N GLY A 310 10.79 -8.41 -0.30
CA GLY A 310 11.88 -8.57 0.68
C GLY A 310 13.09 -7.70 0.42
N VAL A 311 12.97 -6.65 -0.39
CA VAL A 311 14.04 -5.67 -0.61
C VAL A 311 14.42 -5.01 0.71
N LYS A 312 15.73 -4.94 0.96
CA LYS A 312 16.33 -4.25 2.10
C LYS A 312 17.17 -3.05 1.66
N MET A 313 17.67 -3.06 0.42
CA MET A 313 18.60 -2.07 -0.10
C MET A 313 18.15 -1.61 -1.49
N VAL A 314 17.92 -0.30 -1.62
CA VAL A 314 17.47 0.34 -2.86
C VAL A 314 18.56 1.31 -3.33
N LEU A 315 19.06 1.07 -4.54
CA LEU A 315 20.01 1.94 -5.24
C LEU A 315 19.27 2.68 -6.36
N SER A 316 19.14 3.99 -6.21
CA SER A 316 18.41 4.82 -7.15
C SER A 316 19.35 5.54 -8.12
N VAL A 317 18.95 5.66 -9.37
CA VAL A 317 19.61 6.50 -10.39
C VAL A 317 18.63 7.56 -10.86
N THR A 318 19.10 8.81 -10.92
CA THR A 318 18.31 9.95 -11.39
C THR A 318 19.15 10.85 -12.29
N ALA A 319 18.52 11.48 -13.28
CA ALA A 319 19.08 12.68 -13.91
C ALA A 319 18.88 13.88 -12.97
N CYS A 320 19.75 14.90 -13.09
CA CYS A 320 19.62 16.17 -12.40
C CYS A 320 20.29 17.31 -13.17
N GLY A 321 19.79 18.54 -12.96
CA GLY A 321 20.52 19.74 -13.32
C GLY A 321 21.52 20.12 -12.22
N SER A 322 22.62 20.74 -12.60
CA SER A 322 23.57 21.35 -11.67
C SER A 322 23.15 22.76 -11.30
N LEU A 323 23.24 23.09 -10.01
CA LEU A 323 23.07 24.45 -9.48
C LEU A 323 24.42 25.12 -9.17
N GLN A 324 25.54 24.47 -9.55
CA GLN A 324 26.90 24.88 -9.20
C GLN A 324 27.86 24.79 -10.41
N PRO A 325 28.69 25.81 -10.69
CA PRO A 325 29.53 25.79 -11.89
C PRO A 325 30.62 24.70 -11.88
N ASN A 326 31.02 24.24 -10.69
CA ASN A 326 32.05 23.21 -10.51
C ASN A 326 31.49 21.77 -10.56
N ILE A 327 30.17 21.59 -10.57
CA ILE A 327 29.50 20.30 -10.76
C ILE A 327 29.00 20.27 -12.21
N LYS A 328 29.66 19.49 -13.07
CA LYS A 328 29.53 19.63 -14.52
C LYS A 328 28.63 18.54 -15.12
N PRO A 329 27.93 18.81 -16.25
CA PRO A 329 27.29 17.77 -17.03
C PRO A 329 28.22 16.59 -17.31
N GLY A 330 27.75 15.38 -17.00
CA GLY A 330 28.52 14.13 -17.06
C GLY A 330 29.24 13.72 -15.77
N ASP A 331 29.25 14.58 -14.75
CA ASP A 331 29.62 14.21 -13.38
C ASP A 331 28.50 13.40 -12.72
N LEU A 332 28.88 12.59 -11.73
CA LEU A 332 27.96 11.94 -10.81
C LEU A 332 27.99 12.64 -9.46
N VAL A 333 26.86 12.72 -8.77
CA VAL A 333 26.77 13.21 -7.40
C VAL A 333 26.10 12.13 -6.56
N VAL A 334 26.58 11.88 -5.36
CA VAL A 334 25.90 11.07 -4.34
C VAL A 334 25.34 12.03 -3.30
N PRO A 335 24.05 12.42 -3.40
CA PRO A 335 23.45 13.33 -2.44
C PRO A 335 23.47 12.76 -1.03
N ASP A 336 23.76 13.61 -0.06
CA ASP A 336 23.65 13.35 1.38
C ASP A 336 22.48 14.10 2.02
N GLN A 337 21.94 15.12 1.33
CA GLN A 337 20.79 15.92 1.78
C GLN A 337 19.78 16.15 0.65
N LEU A 338 18.56 16.54 1.03
CA LEU A 338 17.53 16.97 0.08
C LEU A 338 16.73 18.18 0.58
N ILE A 339 16.19 18.95 -0.36
CA ILE A 339 15.23 20.03 -0.10
C ILE A 339 13.97 19.72 -0.90
N ASP A 340 12.86 19.47 -0.22
CA ASP A 340 11.57 19.20 -0.85
C ASP A 340 10.85 20.51 -1.26
N ARG A 341 10.60 20.65 -2.56
CA ARG A 341 9.78 21.70 -3.18
C ARG A 341 8.63 21.09 -3.98
N THR A 342 8.26 19.86 -3.68
CA THR A 342 7.14 19.18 -4.32
C THR A 342 5.80 19.57 -3.67
N SER A 343 4.71 19.29 -4.37
CA SER A 343 3.35 19.54 -3.89
C SER A 343 2.39 18.47 -4.43
N GLY A 344 1.39 18.10 -3.62
CA GLY A 344 0.32 17.18 -4.02
C GLY A 344 0.70 15.70 -4.14
N ARG A 345 1.94 15.32 -3.82
CA ARG A 345 2.39 13.92 -3.84
C ARG A 345 2.04 13.24 -2.52
N GLU A 346 1.54 12.00 -2.57
CA GLU A 346 1.43 11.19 -1.37
C GLU A 346 2.83 10.83 -0.86
N SER A 347 3.20 11.35 0.31
CA SER A 347 4.55 11.27 0.86
C SER A 347 4.70 10.42 2.11
N THR A 348 3.64 9.73 2.53
CA THR A 348 3.66 8.84 3.71
C THR A 348 2.75 7.61 3.54
N PHE A 349 3.15 6.50 4.16
CA PHE A 349 2.35 5.29 4.38
C PHE A 349 1.52 5.36 5.67
N PHE A 350 1.73 6.38 6.50
CA PHE A 350 1.03 6.58 7.77
C PHE A 350 -0.15 7.53 7.56
N SER A 351 -1.35 6.97 7.65
CA SER A 351 -2.62 7.70 7.59
C SER A 351 -3.55 7.26 8.72
N ASP A 352 -2.98 6.61 9.74
CA ASP A 352 -3.66 6.15 10.95
C ASP A 352 -3.81 7.26 12.00
N PRO A 353 -4.70 7.11 13.00
CA PRO A 353 -4.83 8.07 14.10
C PRO A 353 -3.55 8.19 14.95
N TRP A 354 -2.67 7.20 14.91
CA TRP A 354 -1.37 7.25 15.59
C TRP A 354 -0.37 8.06 14.78
N VAL A 355 0.09 9.15 15.37
CA VAL A 355 1.04 10.04 14.72
C VAL A 355 2.41 9.37 14.68
N THR A 356 2.89 9.10 13.46
CA THR A 356 4.24 8.56 13.22
C THR A 356 5.14 9.66 12.64
N HIS A 357 6.26 9.95 13.30
CA HIS A 357 7.26 10.92 12.88
C HIS A 357 8.59 10.23 12.64
N VAL A 358 8.85 9.85 11.39
CA VAL A 358 10.13 9.29 10.99
C VAL A 358 11.15 10.41 10.78
N SER A 359 12.32 10.31 11.41
CA SER A 359 13.39 11.28 11.21
C SER A 359 13.94 11.19 9.78
N LEU A 360 13.95 12.33 9.10
CA LEU A 360 14.59 12.51 7.79
C LEU A 360 15.81 13.45 7.88
N ALA A 361 16.38 13.60 9.08
CA ALA A 361 17.56 14.44 9.30
C ALA A 361 18.72 14.07 8.35
N ASP A 362 18.92 12.76 8.13
CA ASP A 362 19.84 12.20 7.14
C ASP A 362 19.05 11.30 6.18
N PRO A 363 18.58 11.82 5.02
CA PRO A 363 17.60 11.13 4.15
C PRO A 363 18.14 9.87 3.48
N TYR A 364 19.45 9.76 3.28
CA TYR A 364 20.09 8.63 2.57
C TYR A 364 20.85 7.71 3.52
N CYS A 365 20.96 6.43 3.16
CA CYS A 365 21.66 5.43 3.94
C CYS A 365 23.18 5.66 3.87
N PRO A 366 23.86 5.95 4.99
CA PRO A 366 25.29 6.31 4.99
C PRO A 366 26.17 5.18 4.44
N TYR A 367 25.78 3.92 4.66
CA TYR A 367 26.49 2.76 4.10
C TYR A 367 26.42 2.73 2.57
N LEU A 368 25.22 2.84 1.99
CA LEU A 368 25.05 2.81 0.54
C LEU A 368 25.65 4.04 -0.14
N SER A 369 25.50 5.23 0.46
CA SER A 369 26.08 6.47 -0.06
C SER A 369 27.60 6.40 -0.08
N LYS A 370 28.24 5.93 1.01
CA LYS A 370 29.68 5.72 1.05
C LYS A 370 30.13 4.68 0.01
N LEU A 371 29.41 3.56 -0.11
CA LEU A 371 29.74 2.51 -1.06
C LEU A 371 29.68 3.01 -2.51
N LEU A 372 28.68 3.83 -2.86
CA LEU A 372 28.54 4.48 -4.16
C LEU A 372 29.73 5.41 -4.44
N ALA A 373 30.04 6.32 -3.51
CA ALA A 373 31.12 7.28 -3.63
C ALA A 373 32.50 6.60 -3.78
N ASP A 374 32.85 5.72 -2.85
CA ASP A 374 34.12 5.01 -2.84
C ASP A 374 34.27 4.14 -4.10
N THR A 375 33.21 3.44 -4.52
CA THR A 375 33.26 2.61 -5.73
C THR A 375 33.44 3.44 -6.98
N GLY A 376 32.72 4.55 -7.12
CA GLY A 376 32.84 5.46 -8.26
C GLY A 376 34.24 6.04 -8.41
N LYS A 377 34.85 6.49 -7.31
CA LYS A 377 36.24 6.97 -7.30
C LYS A 377 37.22 5.88 -7.70
N ASN A 378 37.08 4.68 -7.15
CA ASN A 378 37.97 3.56 -7.43
C ASN A 378 37.95 3.10 -8.89
N ILE A 379 36.81 3.25 -9.58
CA ILE A 379 36.70 2.94 -11.02
C ILE A 379 36.95 4.16 -11.92
N GLY A 380 37.47 5.27 -11.37
CA GLY A 380 37.91 6.44 -12.12
C GLY A 380 36.79 7.34 -12.63
N LEU A 381 35.60 7.32 -12.01
CA LEU A 381 34.51 8.23 -12.38
C LEU A 381 34.64 9.58 -11.67
N SER A 382 34.31 10.66 -12.37
CA SER A 382 34.07 11.98 -11.77
C SER A 382 32.82 11.91 -10.88
N ILE A 383 33.03 11.76 -9.58
CA ILE A 383 31.94 11.61 -8.61
C ILE A 383 32.15 12.55 -7.40
N HIS A 384 31.10 13.31 -7.10
CA HIS A 384 31.02 14.16 -5.91
C HIS A 384 30.36 13.33 -4.79
N GLU A 385 31.02 13.22 -3.63
CA GLU A 385 30.57 12.33 -2.54
C GLU A 385 29.38 12.87 -1.73
N ARG A 386 29.06 14.15 -1.93
CA ARG A 386 28.03 14.90 -1.21
C ARG A 386 27.36 15.89 -2.13
N GLY A 387 26.14 16.29 -1.78
CA GLY A 387 25.32 17.16 -2.60
C GLY A 387 23.94 17.36 -2.00
N THR A 388 23.51 18.60 -1.79
CA THR A 388 22.10 18.89 -1.46
C THR A 388 21.25 18.83 -2.73
N LEU A 389 20.33 17.86 -2.79
CA LEU A 389 19.40 17.66 -3.90
C LEU A 389 18.09 18.43 -3.70
N VAL A 390 17.85 19.44 -4.52
CA VAL A 390 16.55 20.13 -4.57
C VAL A 390 15.58 19.32 -5.41
N VAL A 391 14.40 19.00 -4.88
CA VAL A 391 13.38 18.21 -5.59
C VAL A 391 12.17 19.08 -5.89
N ILE A 392 11.92 19.40 -7.16
CA ILE A 392 10.76 20.19 -7.59
C ILE A 392 9.63 19.30 -8.14
N SER A 393 8.39 19.79 -8.15
CA SER A 393 7.22 19.03 -8.65
C SER A 393 7.32 18.60 -10.11
N GLY A 394 7.93 19.44 -10.96
CA GLY A 394 7.76 19.32 -12.42
C GLY A 394 6.31 19.54 -12.87
N PRO A 395 5.96 19.26 -14.14
CA PRO A 395 6.86 18.75 -15.20
C PRO A 395 7.69 19.85 -15.86
N ARG A 396 7.42 21.13 -15.59
CA ARG A 396 8.26 22.23 -16.09
C ARG A 396 9.63 22.23 -15.42
N PHE A 397 10.64 22.70 -16.14
CA PHE A 397 11.90 23.12 -15.54
C PHE A 397 11.74 24.42 -14.75
N SER A 398 12.77 24.77 -13.99
CA SER A 398 12.82 25.97 -13.17
C SER A 398 12.82 27.24 -14.03
N THR A 399 12.27 28.32 -13.51
CA THR A 399 12.61 29.66 -13.96
C THR A 399 14.01 30.05 -13.47
N ARG A 400 14.64 31.06 -14.06
CA ARG A 400 15.94 31.57 -13.59
C ARG A 400 15.91 32.06 -12.14
N ALA A 401 14.80 32.68 -11.73
CA ALA A 401 14.64 33.16 -10.36
C ALA A 401 14.56 32.00 -9.35
N GLU A 402 13.84 30.94 -9.69
CA GLU A 402 13.80 29.72 -8.87
C GLU A 402 15.18 29.06 -8.79
N SER A 403 15.87 28.89 -9.92
CA SER A 403 17.23 28.35 -9.98
C SER A 403 18.20 29.12 -9.07
N GLN A 404 18.21 30.45 -9.18
CA GLN A 404 19.00 31.35 -8.32
C GLN A 404 18.67 31.18 -6.84
N TRP A 405 17.38 31.07 -6.51
CA TRP A 405 16.93 30.89 -5.13
C TRP A 405 17.33 29.52 -4.57
N TYR A 406 17.21 28.46 -5.36
CA TYR A 406 17.66 27.12 -4.97
C TYR A 406 19.16 27.07 -4.73
N THR A 407 19.97 27.70 -5.58
CA THR A 407 21.41 27.87 -5.35
C THR A 407 21.69 28.63 -4.05
N SER A 408 20.97 29.74 -3.78
CA SER A 408 21.23 30.55 -2.58
C SER A 408 20.81 29.89 -1.27
N MET A 409 19.90 28.91 -1.32
CA MET A 409 19.55 28.04 -0.19
C MET A 409 20.55 26.89 0.05
N GLY A 410 21.63 26.81 -0.73
CA GLY A 410 22.63 25.74 -0.62
C GLY A 410 22.30 24.50 -1.45
N GLY A 411 21.35 24.56 -2.38
CA GLY A 411 21.13 23.51 -3.38
C GLY A 411 22.36 23.35 -4.28
N GLN A 412 22.76 22.10 -4.52
CA GLN A 412 23.91 21.77 -5.38
C GLN A 412 23.49 21.11 -6.69
N VAL A 413 22.44 20.29 -6.64
CA VAL A 413 21.81 19.66 -7.80
C VAL A 413 20.30 19.71 -7.65
N ILE A 414 19.58 19.63 -8.77
CA ILE A 414 18.12 19.72 -8.82
C ILE A 414 17.52 18.59 -9.65
N ASN A 415 16.48 17.93 -9.13
CA ASN A 415 15.72 16.93 -9.89
C ASN A 415 14.21 17.02 -9.58
N MET A 416 13.45 16.02 -10.04
CA MET A 416 12.00 15.95 -9.84
C MET A 416 11.53 14.70 -9.10
N THR A 417 12.42 13.79 -8.70
CA THR A 417 12.06 12.41 -8.29
C THR A 417 12.69 11.95 -6.98
N GLY A 418 13.61 12.72 -6.38
CA GLY A 418 14.27 12.32 -5.12
C GLY A 418 13.33 12.21 -3.92
N PHE A 419 12.21 12.93 -3.96
CA PHE A 419 11.15 12.96 -2.96
C PHE A 419 9.77 12.71 -3.62
N PRO A 420 8.85 11.92 -3.04
CA PRO A 420 8.92 11.28 -1.71
C PRO A 420 9.63 9.91 -1.69
N GLU A 421 10.33 9.52 -2.77
CA GLU A 421 11.01 8.22 -2.85
C GLU A 421 11.92 7.92 -1.64
N ALA A 422 12.74 8.88 -1.20
CA ALA A 422 13.63 8.72 -0.05
C ALA A 422 12.89 8.52 1.29
N VAL A 423 11.85 9.33 1.56
CA VAL A 423 11.10 9.23 2.82
C VAL A 423 10.25 7.95 2.87
N LEU A 424 9.64 7.55 1.76
CA LEU A 424 8.86 6.32 1.70
C LEU A 424 9.73 5.08 1.89
N ALA A 425 10.94 5.06 1.32
CA ALA A 425 11.89 3.98 1.58
C ALA A 425 12.30 3.92 3.06
N ARG A 426 12.46 5.08 3.71
CA ARG A 426 12.75 5.19 5.14
C ARG A 426 11.61 4.66 6.01
N GLU A 427 10.37 5.04 5.70
CA GLU A 427 9.18 4.56 6.41
C GLU A 427 8.97 3.04 6.28
N LEU A 428 9.49 2.42 5.21
CA LEU A 428 9.50 0.97 5.01
C LEU A 428 10.75 0.29 5.55
N GLU A 429 11.59 1.01 6.29
CA GLU A 429 12.82 0.49 6.90
C GLU A 429 13.76 -0.16 5.88
N MET A 430 13.88 0.45 4.69
CA MET A 430 14.82 0.06 3.65
C MET A 430 15.99 1.03 3.62
N CYS A 431 17.20 0.50 3.43
CA CYS A 431 18.36 1.32 3.09
C CYS A 431 18.14 1.91 1.70
N TYR A 432 18.19 3.23 1.56
CA TYR A 432 18.00 3.90 0.28
C TYR A 432 19.13 4.90 0.04
N SER A 433 19.72 4.87 -1.14
CA SER A 433 20.65 5.93 -1.59
C SER A 433 20.49 6.14 -3.09
N VAL A 434 20.85 7.34 -3.54
CA VAL A 434 20.74 7.75 -4.94
C VAL A 434 22.09 8.18 -5.48
N VAL A 435 22.33 7.92 -6.77
CA VAL A 435 23.35 8.62 -7.56
C VAL A 435 22.66 9.47 -8.61
N ALA A 436 23.01 10.75 -8.66
CA ALA A 436 22.47 11.73 -9.57
C ALA A 436 23.47 11.99 -10.71
N LEU A 437 23.04 11.76 -11.94
CA LEU A 437 23.80 12.06 -13.15
C LEU A 437 23.46 13.48 -13.60
N VAL A 438 24.46 14.34 -13.60
CA VAL A 438 24.31 15.74 -13.99
C VAL A 438 24.17 15.82 -15.50
N THR A 439 23.05 16.37 -15.99
CA THR A 439 22.75 16.45 -17.43
C THR A 439 22.90 17.85 -18.01
N ASP A 440 22.78 18.88 -17.18
CA ASP A 440 22.65 20.28 -17.59
C ASP A 440 22.96 21.20 -16.39
N TYR A 441 22.81 22.51 -16.58
CA TYR A 441 22.98 23.55 -15.55
C TYR A 441 21.64 24.22 -15.14
N ASP A 442 20.55 23.46 -15.14
CA ASP A 442 19.17 23.92 -14.86
C ASP A 442 18.81 25.15 -15.73
N ALA A 443 18.20 26.21 -15.19
CA ALA A 443 17.86 27.41 -15.96
C ALA A 443 19.09 28.31 -16.27
N GLY A 444 20.30 27.79 -16.08
CA GLY A 444 21.58 28.49 -16.12
C GLY A 444 22.03 28.92 -14.72
N VAL A 445 23.23 28.51 -14.32
CA VAL A 445 23.80 28.92 -13.03
C VAL A 445 24.08 30.41 -13.03
N ALA A 446 23.52 31.10 -12.04
CA ALA A 446 23.58 32.54 -11.91
C ALA A 446 25.01 33.09 -12.06
N ASN A 447 25.15 34.22 -12.77
CA ASN A 447 26.40 34.96 -12.92
C ASN A 447 27.56 34.17 -13.58
N THR A 448 27.26 33.10 -14.33
CA THR A 448 28.24 32.37 -15.14
C THR A 448 27.95 32.59 -16.63
N PRO A 449 28.64 33.51 -17.32
CA PRO A 449 28.46 33.74 -18.75
C PRO A 449 28.69 32.47 -19.57
N GLY A 450 27.81 32.20 -20.55
CA GLY A 450 27.95 31.08 -21.48
C GLY A 450 27.30 29.76 -21.05
N LEU A 451 26.59 29.72 -19.92
CA LEU A 451 25.75 28.57 -19.56
C LEU A 451 24.32 28.76 -20.04
N GLU A 452 23.90 27.89 -20.95
CA GLU A 452 22.56 27.89 -21.54
C GLU A 452 21.52 27.23 -20.61
N PRO A 453 20.24 27.63 -20.70
CA PRO A 453 19.15 26.96 -20.00
C PRO A 453 18.93 25.53 -20.51
N VAL A 454 18.53 24.65 -19.60
CA VAL A 454 18.19 23.27 -19.87
C VAL A 454 17.12 23.14 -20.96
N SER A 455 17.36 22.18 -21.86
CA SER A 455 16.37 21.70 -22.82
C SER A 455 16.22 20.18 -22.70
N PHE A 456 15.04 19.67 -23.04
CA PHE A 456 14.80 18.22 -23.03
C PHE A 456 15.77 17.47 -23.97
N GLU A 457 16.14 18.07 -25.10
CA GLU A 457 17.08 17.50 -26.06
C GLU A 457 18.49 17.38 -25.47
N GLU A 458 18.97 18.40 -24.75
CA GLU A 458 20.27 18.38 -24.09
C GLU A 458 20.33 17.32 -22.99
N VAL A 459 19.28 17.23 -22.16
CA VAL A 459 19.14 16.19 -21.14
C VAL A 459 19.28 14.81 -21.79
N GLY A 460 18.54 14.53 -22.87
CA GLY A 460 18.61 13.26 -23.58
C GLY A 460 20.00 12.94 -24.12
N LYS A 461 20.68 13.92 -24.72
CA LYS A 461 22.04 13.76 -25.28
C LYS A 461 23.08 13.45 -24.20
N VAL A 462 23.15 14.27 -23.16
CA VAL A 462 24.13 14.10 -22.08
C VAL A 462 23.85 12.81 -21.31
N PHE A 463 22.58 12.50 -21.07
CA PHE A 463 22.20 11.27 -20.39
C PHE A 463 22.63 10.05 -21.19
N ALA A 464 22.33 9.97 -22.49
CA ALA A 464 22.75 8.87 -23.35
C ALA A 464 24.27 8.69 -23.39
N ALA A 465 25.03 9.79 -23.44
CA ALA A 465 26.49 9.77 -23.45
C ALA A 465 27.12 9.29 -22.12
N ASN A 466 26.41 9.41 -21.00
CA ASN A 466 26.94 9.13 -19.66
C ASN A 466 26.25 7.95 -18.95
N LEU A 467 25.22 7.37 -19.56
CA LEU A 467 24.47 6.22 -19.04
C LEU A 467 25.37 5.04 -18.70
N GLU A 468 26.37 4.76 -19.54
CA GLU A 468 27.34 3.68 -19.30
C GLU A 468 28.16 3.88 -18.02
N LYS A 469 28.41 5.13 -17.60
CA LYS A 469 29.10 5.41 -16.32
C LYS A 469 28.23 4.95 -15.15
N ALA A 470 26.95 5.31 -15.16
CA ALA A 470 26.00 4.93 -14.12
C ALA A 470 25.77 3.41 -14.09
N ARG A 471 25.68 2.74 -15.26
CA ARG A 471 25.60 1.27 -15.34
C ARG A 471 26.83 0.58 -14.75
N LYS A 472 28.04 1.02 -15.12
CA LYS A 472 29.30 0.49 -14.57
C LYS A 472 29.37 0.67 -13.06
N LEU A 473 28.95 1.83 -12.56
CA LEU A 473 28.88 2.09 -11.13
C LEU A 473 27.90 1.14 -10.42
N MET A 474 26.67 1.01 -10.93
CA MET A 474 25.66 0.11 -10.33
C MET A 474 26.14 -1.33 -10.29
N LEU A 475 26.75 -1.82 -11.37
CA LEU A 475 27.33 -3.17 -11.43
C LEU A 475 28.39 -3.37 -10.34
N ALA A 476 29.36 -2.45 -10.25
CA ALA A 476 30.45 -2.55 -9.27
C ALA A 476 29.97 -2.39 -7.81
N VAL A 477 28.95 -1.58 -7.58
CA VAL A 477 28.36 -1.38 -6.24
C VAL A 477 27.56 -2.60 -5.81
N VAL A 478 26.71 -3.14 -6.69
CA VAL A 478 25.94 -4.35 -6.39
C VAL A 478 26.86 -5.53 -6.11
N GLU A 479 27.96 -5.68 -6.84
CA GLU A 479 28.96 -6.72 -6.55
C GLU A 479 29.51 -6.61 -5.11
N LYS A 480 29.74 -5.39 -4.62
CA LYS A 480 30.34 -5.12 -3.30
C LYS A 480 29.34 -5.00 -2.15
N VAL A 481 28.05 -4.82 -2.42
CA VAL A 481 27.07 -4.55 -1.36
C VAL A 481 26.89 -5.76 -0.44
N ASP A 482 26.98 -5.55 0.87
CA ASP A 482 26.77 -6.57 1.89
C ASP A 482 25.32 -6.50 2.37
N VAL A 483 24.49 -7.41 1.85
CA VAL A 483 23.06 -7.49 2.19
C VAL A 483 22.78 -8.04 3.59
N THR A 484 23.80 -8.61 4.24
CA THR A 484 23.70 -9.14 5.60
C THR A 484 23.99 -8.09 6.66
N ARG A 485 24.52 -6.94 6.25
CA ARG A 485 24.83 -5.82 7.12
C ARG A 485 23.59 -5.27 7.80
N ASP A 486 23.65 -5.19 9.13
CA ASP A 486 22.68 -4.44 9.92
C ASP A 486 22.91 -2.93 9.79
N CYS A 487 21.83 -2.16 9.69
CA CYS A 487 21.87 -0.72 9.49
C CYS A 487 20.69 -0.06 10.19
N ASP A 488 20.93 1.08 10.85
CA ASP A 488 19.89 1.84 11.56
C ASP A 488 18.68 2.16 10.67
N CYS A 489 18.86 2.30 9.35
CA CYS A 489 17.77 2.46 8.40
C CYS A 489 16.70 1.36 8.50
N GLN A 490 17.07 0.15 8.95
CA GLN A 490 16.19 -1.01 9.08
C GLN A 490 15.41 -1.03 10.42
N HIS A 491 15.63 -0.05 11.29
CA HIS A 491 15.02 0.04 12.62
C HIS A 491 14.38 1.42 12.88
N MET A 492 14.14 2.20 11.82
CA MET A 492 13.73 3.61 11.90
C MET A 492 12.36 3.82 12.53
N LEU A 493 11.51 2.79 12.60
CA LEU A 493 10.18 2.91 13.20
C LEU A 493 10.16 2.67 14.71
N LYS A 494 11.23 2.10 15.28
CA LYS A 494 11.29 1.70 16.69
C LYS A 494 10.92 2.84 17.65
N ASP A 495 11.38 4.04 17.37
CA ASP A 495 11.19 5.24 18.20
C ASP A 495 10.39 6.35 17.48
N ALA A 496 9.74 6.03 16.35
CA ALA A 496 9.05 7.01 15.51
C ALA A 496 7.60 7.28 15.93
N ARG A 497 7.09 6.63 16.98
CA ARG A 497 5.69 6.73 17.42
C ARG A 497 5.60 7.26 18.85
N LEU A 498 4.72 8.24 19.03
CA LEU A 498 4.25 8.65 20.35
C LEU A 498 3.01 7.79 20.66
N TYR A 499 3.11 6.98 21.72
CA TYR A 499 2.01 6.15 22.23
C TYR A 499 0.97 6.98 22.98
#